data_AF-A0A0K8T1W1-F1
#
_entry.id   AF-A0A0K8T1W1-F1
#
_cell.length_a   1.000
_cell.length_b   1.000
_cell.length_c   1.000
_cell.angle_alpha   90.00
_cell.angle_beta   90.00
_cell.angle_gamma   90.00
#
_symmetry.space_group_name_H-M   'P 1'
#
loop_
_entity.id
_entity.type
_entity.pdbx_description
1 polymer ?
#
loop_
_entity_poly.entity_id
_entity_poly.type
_entity_poly.pdbx_seq_one_letter_code
_entity_poly.pdbx_strand_id
1 'polypeptide(L)'
;IKLQSIEPLKIPKMAMDNGHGAVRVRAQFSNITVYGATNYTILDVKGNVTTYKIELSLGIPRIETTGSYDVNGNVLLFPVRSRGDFWAMFTNITGSGKIYGKEV
;
A
#
# COMPACT_ATOMS: atom_id res chain seq x y z
N ILE A 1 0.96 -25.08 -0.29
CA ILE A 1 0.54 -23.73 -0.76
C ILE A 1 1.70 -22.79 -0.51
N LYS A 2 2.16 -22.01 -1.51
CA LYS A 2 3.30 -21.09 -1.38
C LYS A 2 2.78 -19.71 -0.95
N LEU A 3 2.80 -19.44 0.35
CA LEU A 3 2.40 -18.16 0.93
C LEU A 3 3.65 -17.34 1.27
N GLN A 4 3.67 -16.08 0.88
CA GLN A 4 4.65 -15.12 1.39
C GLN A 4 4.23 -14.67 2.79
N SER A 5 5.20 -14.22 3.60
CA SER A 5 4.87 -13.67 4.91
C SER A 5 4.04 -12.39 4.75
N ILE A 6 2.95 -12.31 5.52
CA ILE A 6 2.14 -11.09 5.67
C ILE A 6 2.81 -10.14 6.67
N GLU A 7 3.61 -10.68 7.60
CA GLU A 7 4.34 -9.89 8.58
C GLU A 7 5.76 -10.45 8.82
N PRO A 8 6.82 -9.66 8.59
CA PRO A 8 6.77 -8.42 7.83
C PRO A 8 6.39 -8.68 6.37
N LEU A 9 5.56 -7.81 5.80
CA LEU A 9 5.37 -7.76 4.36
C LEU A 9 6.59 -7.04 3.76
N LYS A 10 7.31 -7.74 2.87
CA LYS A 10 8.48 -7.20 2.18
C LYS A 10 8.14 -6.84 0.75
N ILE A 11 8.31 -5.58 0.38
CA ILE A 11 8.12 -5.09 -1.00
C ILE A 11 9.49 -4.66 -1.54
N PRO A 12 10.07 -5.42 -2.49
CA PRO A 12 11.43 -5.15 -2.97
C PRO A 12 11.57 -3.79 -3.64
N LYS A 13 10.58 -3.41 -4.46
CA LYS A 13 10.54 -2.16 -5.20
C LYS A 13 9.12 -1.68 -5.41
N MET A 14 8.92 -0.37 -5.37
CA MET A 14 7.67 0.30 -5.75
C MET A 14 8.03 1.60 -6.47
N ALA A 15 7.34 1.89 -7.57
CA ALA A 15 7.53 3.13 -8.31
C ALA A 15 6.23 3.92 -8.31
N MET A 16 6.36 5.24 -8.18
CA MET A 16 5.27 6.20 -8.27
C MET A 16 5.67 7.27 -9.28
N ASP A 17 4.77 7.55 -10.23
CA ASP A 17 4.96 8.61 -11.22
C ASP A 17 3.65 9.40 -11.35
N ASN A 18 3.66 10.62 -10.83
CA ASN A 18 2.56 11.56 -11.00
C ASN A 18 3.00 12.59 -12.04
N GLY A 19 2.84 12.27 -13.33
CA GLY A 19 3.42 13.00 -14.47
C GLY A 19 2.66 14.24 -14.95
N HIS A 20 1.61 14.69 -14.25
CA HIS A 20 0.71 15.77 -14.73
C HIS A 20 0.45 16.86 -13.69
N GLY A 21 0.31 18.09 -14.17
CA GLY A 21 -0.06 19.25 -13.34
C GLY A 21 1.12 19.96 -12.67
N ALA A 22 0.80 20.69 -11.60
CA ALA A 22 1.71 21.51 -10.81
C ALA A 22 2.74 20.71 -10.00
N VAL A 23 2.54 19.40 -9.83
CA VAL A 23 3.44 18.52 -9.09
C VAL A 23 3.82 17.37 -10.02
N ARG A 24 5.08 17.33 -10.43
CA ARG A 24 5.62 16.29 -11.32
C ARG A 24 6.71 15.55 -10.58
N VAL A 25 6.37 14.45 -9.93
CA VAL A 25 7.29 13.72 -9.07
C VAL A 25 7.35 12.26 -9.49
N ARG A 26 8.58 11.77 -9.67
CA ARG A 26 8.89 10.34 -9.73
C ARG A 26 9.55 9.94 -8.43
N ALA A 27 9.04 8.88 -7.82
CA ALA A 27 9.59 8.29 -6.62
C ALA A 27 9.82 6.80 -6.83
N GLN A 28 11.00 6.32 -6.47
CA GLN A 28 11.32 4.90 -6.37
C GLN A 28 11.54 4.56 -4.91
N PHE A 29 10.82 3.56 -4.43
CA PHE A 29 10.99 3.01 -3.09
C PHE A 29 11.56 1.60 -3.21
N SER A 30 12.42 1.22 -2.28
CA SER A 30 13.07 -0.08 -2.26
C SER A 30 13.26 -0.61 -0.84
N ASN A 31 13.43 -1.92 -0.73
CA ASN A 31 13.64 -2.62 0.55
C ASN A 31 12.55 -2.29 1.58
N ILE A 32 11.31 -2.14 1.12
CA ILE A 32 10.22 -1.74 1.98
C ILE A 32 9.86 -2.90 2.90
N THR A 33 9.78 -2.63 4.20
CA THR A 33 9.35 -3.58 5.21
C THR A 33 8.17 -2.99 5.97
N VAL A 34 7.05 -3.72 5.98
CA VAL A 34 5.79 -3.29 6.58
C VAL A 34 5.42 -4.21 7.75
N TYR A 35 5.05 -3.62 8.89
CA TYR A 35 4.61 -4.28 10.12
C TYR A 35 3.22 -3.80 10.56
N GLY A 36 2.54 -4.59 11.38
CA GLY A 36 1.23 -4.29 11.97
C GLY A 36 0.02 -4.72 11.14
N ALA A 37 0.23 -5.22 9.91
CA ALA A 37 -0.84 -5.61 9.02
C ALA A 37 -1.64 -6.84 9.51
N THR A 38 -1.05 -7.72 10.33
CA THR A 38 -1.77 -8.87 10.90
C THR A 38 -2.66 -8.50 12.08
N ASN A 39 -2.46 -7.33 12.70
CA ASN A 39 -3.31 -6.83 13.78
C ASN A 39 -4.56 -6.14 13.22
N TYR A 40 -5.33 -6.84 12.40
CA TYR A 40 -6.55 -6.31 11.79
C TYR A 40 -7.81 -6.78 12.52
N THR A 41 -8.86 -5.99 12.41
CA THR A 41 -10.22 -6.35 12.81
C THR A 41 -11.10 -6.36 11.56
N ILE A 42 -11.92 -7.40 11.40
CA ILE A 42 -12.93 -7.42 10.34
C ILE A 42 -14.07 -6.48 10.74
N LEU A 43 -14.35 -5.48 9.91
CA LEU A 43 -15.41 -4.50 10.15
C LEU A 43 -16.73 -4.90 9.49
N ASP A 44 -16.67 -5.46 8.27
CA ASP A 44 -17.84 -5.86 7.50
C ASP A 44 -17.47 -6.96 6.50
N VAL A 45 -18.40 -7.87 6.22
CA VAL A 45 -18.28 -8.90 5.19
C VAL A 45 -19.62 -9.04 4.47
N LYS A 46 -19.61 -8.86 3.15
CA LYS A 46 -20.80 -9.01 2.30
C LYS A 46 -20.54 -10.02 1.20
N GLY A 47 -21.27 -11.13 1.22
CA GLY A 47 -21.22 -12.15 0.17
C GLY A 47 -22.45 -12.10 -0.73
N ASN A 48 -22.26 -12.23 -2.04
CA ASN A 48 -23.31 -12.42 -3.02
C ASN A 48 -22.99 -13.64 -3.88
N VAL A 49 -23.69 -14.74 -3.62
CA VAL A 49 -23.46 -16.02 -4.29
C VAL A 49 -23.88 -15.97 -5.76
N THR A 50 -24.99 -15.30 -6.08
CA THR A 50 -25.49 -15.16 -7.46
C THR A 50 -24.49 -14.46 -8.39
N THR A 51 -23.71 -13.53 -7.84
CA THR A 51 -22.69 -12.78 -8.61
C THR A 51 -21.26 -13.24 -8.31
N TYR A 52 -21.10 -14.23 -7.43
CA TYR A 52 -19.81 -14.72 -6.93
C TYR A 52 -18.91 -13.59 -6.39
N LYS A 53 -19.49 -12.62 -5.67
CA LYS A 53 -18.76 -11.47 -5.11
C LYS A 53 -18.64 -11.57 -3.60
N ILE A 54 -17.47 -11.24 -3.07
CA ILE A 54 -17.24 -11.03 -1.64
C ILE A 54 -16.63 -9.64 -1.46
N GLU A 55 -17.25 -8.82 -0.62
CA GLU A 55 -16.71 -7.55 -0.17
C GLU A 55 -16.28 -7.68 1.29
N LEU A 56 -15.08 -7.21 1.61
CA LEU A 56 -14.45 -7.28 2.91
C LEU A 56 -14.02 -5.87 3.33
N SER A 57 -14.35 -5.48 4.56
CA SER A 57 -13.81 -4.26 5.19
C SER A 57 -12.99 -4.64 6.41
N LEU A 58 -11.79 -4.07 6.53
CA LEU A 58 -10.82 -4.32 7.59
C LEU A 58 -10.44 -3.01 8.26
N GLY A 59 -10.29 -3.03 9.58
CA GLY A 59 -9.70 -1.97 10.37
C GLY A 59 -8.30 -2.40 10.82
N ILE A 60 -7.29 -1.56 10.61
CA ILE A 60 -5.92 -1.80 11.06
C ILE A 60 -5.51 -0.59 11.92
N PRO A 61 -5.22 -0.78 13.22
CA PRO A 61 -5.01 0.32 14.14
C PRO A 61 -3.70 1.05 13.83
N ARG A 62 -2.66 0.32 13.41
CA ARG A 62 -1.34 0.86 13.15
C ARG A 62 -0.58 0.01 12.13
N ILE A 63 0.01 0.67 11.15
CA ILE A 63 1.03 0.11 10.26
C ILE A 63 2.30 0.95 10.40
N GLU A 64 3.44 0.28 10.48
CA GLU A 64 4.75 0.91 10.37
C GLU A 64 5.49 0.39 9.14
N THR A 65 6.12 1.31 8.42
CA THR A 65 6.84 1.01 7.19
C THR A 65 8.22 1.65 7.22
N THR A 66 9.23 0.89 6.84
CA THR A 66 10.60 1.36 6.62
C THR A 66 11.05 1.03 5.20
N GLY A 67 12.05 1.74 4.70
CA GLY A 67 12.69 1.43 3.43
C GLY A 67 13.58 2.58 2.96
N SER A 68 14.05 2.49 1.72
CA SER A 68 14.81 3.56 1.08
C SER A 68 14.03 4.15 -0.07
N TYR A 69 14.20 5.46 -0.30
CA TYR A 69 13.54 6.20 -1.36
C TYR A 69 14.54 6.98 -2.23
N ASP A 70 14.16 7.19 -3.49
CA ASP A 70 14.80 8.10 -4.44
C ASP A 70 13.70 8.89 -5.13
N VAL A 71 13.66 10.20 -4.88
CA VAL A 71 12.65 11.13 -5.35
C VAL A 71 13.30 12.16 -6.27
N ASN A 72 12.72 12.34 -7.44
CA ASN A 72 13.17 13.33 -8.42
C ASN A 72 11.96 13.94 -9.15
N GLY A 73 11.91 15.26 -9.22
CA GLY A 73 10.80 15.94 -9.87
C GLY A 73 10.80 17.44 -9.68
N ASN A 74 9.66 18.04 -9.95
CA ASN A 74 9.41 19.47 -9.81
C ASN A 74 8.10 19.68 -9.04
N VAL A 75 8.16 20.55 -8.03
CA VAL A 75 6.97 21.13 -7.40
C VAL A 75 6.87 22.56 -7.91
N LEU A 76 5.88 22.82 -8.76
CA LEU A 76 5.77 24.04 -9.56
C LEU A 76 7.06 24.26 -10.37
N LEU A 77 7.79 25.33 -10.05
CA LEU A 77 9.08 25.68 -10.68
C LEU A 77 10.28 25.12 -9.91
N PHE A 78 10.08 24.61 -8.70
CA PHE A 78 11.17 24.19 -7.81
C PHE A 78 11.55 22.73 -8.07
N PRO A 79 12.81 22.46 -8.45
CA PRO A 79 13.29 21.09 -8.58
C PRO A 79 13.44 20.46 -7.19
N VAL A 80 12.97 19.22 -7.05
CA VAL A 80 13.11 18.40 -5.85
C VAL A 80 13.92 17.17 -6.22
N ARG A 81 15.03 16.95 -5.50
CA ARG A 81 15.82 15.73 -5.56
C ARG A 81 16.19 15.34 -4.15
N SER A 82 15.81 14.14 -3.75
CA SER A 82 16.15 13.63 -2.44
C SER A 82 16.26 12.12 -2.49
N ARG A 83 17.20 11.58 -1.73
CA ARG A 83 17.41 10.15 -1.57
C ARG A 83 17.79 9.88 -0.13
N GLY A 84 17.26 8.81 0.43
CA GLY A 84 17.63 8.38 1.77
C GLY A 84 16.73 7.27 2.26
N ASP A 85 16.76 7.06 3.56
CA ASP A 85 15.87 6.12 4.23
C ASP A 85 14.63 6.84 4.75
N PHE A 86 13.54 6.10 4.85
CA PHE A 86 12.30 6.59 5.42
C PHE A 86 11.77 5.64 6.49
N TRP A 87 11.08 6.23 7.46
CA TRP A 87 10.17 5.56 8.36
C TRP A 87 8.83 6.29 8.30
N ALA A 88 7.74 5.53 8.20
CA ALA A 88 6.39 6.05 8.13
C ALA A 88 5.47 5.24 9.03
N MET A 89 4.53 5.92 9.66
CA MET A 89 3.50 5.33 10.50
C MET A 89 2.13 5.79 10.03
N PHE A 90 1.22 4.84 9.87
CA PHE A 90 -0.18 5.06 9.53
C PHE A 90 -1.05 4.50 10.64
N THR A 91 -2.04 5.26 11.10
CA THR A 91 -2.96 4.85 12.17
C THR A 91 -4.39 4.96 11.69
N ASN A 92 -5.31 4.21 12.32
CA ASN A 92 -6.74 4.22 12.00
C ASN A 92 -7.02 3.95 10.50
N ILE A 93 -6.44 2.87 9.99
CA ILE A 93 -6.51 2.51 8.58
C ILE A 93 -7.76 1.67 8.35
N THR A 94 -8.49 1.98 7.28
CA THR A 94 -9.59 1.14 6.78
C THR A 94 -9.19 0.57 5.42
N GLY A 95 -9.07 -0.75 5.34
CA GLY A 95 -8.90 -1.49 4.09
C GLY A 95 -10.23 -1.98 3.57
N SER A 96 -10.49 -1.85 2.27
CA SER A 96 -11.63 -2.49 1.61
C SER A 96 -11.14 -3.34 0.44
N GLY A 97 -11.68 -4.56 0.33
CA GLY A 97 -11.33 -5.52 -0.70
C GLY A 97 -12.58 -6.08 -1.36
N LYS A 98 -12.55 -6.24 -2.68
CA LYS A 98 -13.59 -6.95 -3.45
C LYS A 98 -12.96 -8.14 -4.15
N ILE A 99 -13.51 -9.32 -3.90
CA ILE A 99 -13.08 -10.58 -4.48
C ILE A 99 -14.18 -11.04 -5.44
N TYR A 100 -13.78 -11.37 -6.67
CA TYR A 100 -14.67 -11.86 -7.71
C TYR A 100 -14.31 -13.31 -8.00
N GLY A 101 -15.28 -14.20 -7.82
CA GLY A 101 -15.20 -15.61 -8.20
C GLY A 101 -15.73 -15.86 -9.61
N LYS A 102 -15.51 -17.07 -10.09
CA LYS A 102 -16.10 -17.62 -11.32
C LYS A 102 -16.43 -19.08 -11.08
N GLU A 103 -17.52 -19.55 -11.67
CA GLU A 103 -17.88 -20.97 -11.71
C GLU A 103 -16.81 -21.78 -12.47
N VAL A 104 -16.50 -22.97 -11.96
CA VAL A 104 -15.47 -23.89 -12.47
C VAL A 104 -16.13 -25.17 -12.92
#